data_AF-A0A7S3V3J1-F1
#
_entry.id   AF-A0A7S3V3J1-F1
#
_cell.length_a   1.000
_cell.length_b   1.000
_cell.length_c   1.000
_cell.angle_alpha   90.00
_cell.angle_beta   90.00
_cell.angle_gamma   90.00
#
_symmetry.space_group_name_H-M   'P 1'
#
loop_
_entity.id
_entity.type
_entity.pdbx_description
1 polymer ?
#
loop_
_entity_poly.entity_id
_entity_poly.type
_entity_poly.pdbx_seq_one_letter_code
_entity_poly.pdbx_strand_id
1 'polypeptide(L)'
;MVKHVSFASWNEWRFIHRNFINFWDAIVLGSNDGNNFKVDIENVRDALAIVQTWNWRGAKIPSAVEISAQIITIFLRICLNPEKDYLNQDEGVLRLSLSNVVIRGVNSTCDELQEGAYAQSIAILAVKAGLPR
;
A
#
# COMPACT_ATOMS: atom_id res chain seq x y z
N MET A 1 -20.48 -19.18 3.88
CA MET A 1 -19.87 -18.66 2.64
C MET A 1 -18.35 -18.70 2.85
N VAL A 2 -17.64 -19.61 2.17
CA VAL A 2 -16.17 -19.71 2.31
C VAL A 2 -15.59 -18.44 1.66
N LYS A 3 -15.01 -17.55 2.47
CA LYS A 3 -14.28 -16.40 1.93
C LYS A 3 -13.04 -16.95 1.23
N HIS A 4 -13.06 -17.01 -0.11
CA HIS A 4 -11.85 -17.32 -0.88
C HIS A 4 -10.82 -16.24 -0.59
N VAL A 5 -9.67 -16.63 -0.06
CA VAL A 5 -8.57 -15.72 0.24
C VAL A 5 -7.47 -15.94 -0.78
N SER A 6 -6.85 -14.86 -1.26
CA SER A 6 -5.87 -14.91 -2.35
C SER A 6 -4.53 -15.55 -1.96
N PHE A 7 -4.26 -15.67 -0.65
CA PHE A 7 -3.05 -16.27 -0.12
C PHE A 7 -3.13 -17.80 -0.08
N ALA A 8 -2.05 -18.46 -0.44
CA ALA A 8 -1.91 -19.92 -0.40
C ALA A 8 -1.71 -20.43 1.03
N SER A 9 -1.15 -19.61 1.93
CA SER A 9 -1.00 -19.97 3.35
C SER A 9 -0.96 -18.77 4.29
N TRP A 10 -1.25 -19.00 5.57
CA TRP A 10 -1.07 -18.01 6.63
C TRP A 10 0.39 -17.55 6.80
N ASN A 11 1.36 -18.39 6.42
CA ASN A 11 2.77 -18.01 6.44
C ASN A 11 3.08 -16.94 5.40
N GLU A 12 2.47 -17.05 4.22
CA GLU A 12 2.57 -16.06 3.15
C GLU A 12 1.99 -14.71 3.58
N TRP A 13 0.81 -14.73 4.22
CA TRP A 13 0.23 -13.53 4.84
C TRP A 13 1.14 -12.90 5.89
N ARG A 14 1.67 -13.72 6.82
CA ARG A 14 2.57 -13.24 7.88
C ARG A 14 3.84 -12.63 7.31
N PHE A 15 4.39 -13.21 6.24
CA PHE A 15 5.57 -12.70 5.57
C PHE A 15 5.32 -11.29 5.00
N ILE A 16 4.23 -11.10 4.24
CA ILE A 16 3.87 -9.77 3.70
C ILE A 16 3.64 -8.78 4.83
N HIS A 17 2.80 -9.14 5.81
CA HIS A 17 2.45 -8.26 6.91
C HIS A 17 3.69 -7.81 7.70
N ARG A 18 4.60 -8.73 8.03
CA ARG A 18 5.85 -8.40 8.73
C ARG A 18 6.72 -7.44 7.92
N ASN A 19 6.93 -7.73 6.63
CA ASN A 19 7.81 -6.91 5.81
C ASN A 19 7.22 -5.52 5.51
N PHE A 20 5.90 -5.41 5.37
CA PHE A 20 5.23 -4.11 5.20
C PHE A 20 5.31 -3.27 6.48
N ILE A 21 5.08 -3.87 7.65
CA ILE A 21 5.24 -3.15 8.92
C ILE A 21 6.69 -2.71 9.12
N ASN A 22 7.66 -3.61 8.94
CA ASN A 22 9.08 -3.27 9.10
C ASN A 22 9.50 -2.13 8.15
N PHE A 23 8.95 -2.09 6.95
CA PHE A 23 9.18 -1.00 6.01
C PHE A 23 8.62 0.33 6.54
N TRP A 24 7.39 0.33 7.04
CA TRP A 24 6.76 1.52 7.61
C TRP A 24 7.43 2.00 8.88
N ASP A 25 7.77 1.09 9.79
CA ASP A 25 8.50 1.39 11.01
C ASP A 25 9.84 2.05 10.68
N ALA A 26 10.55 1.58 9.65
CA ALA A 26 11.78 2.22 9.23
C ALA A 26 11.59 3.62 8.63
N ILE A 27 10.50 3.85 7.88
CA ILE A 27 10.20 5.20 7.36
C ILE A 27 9.84 6.16 8.50
N VAL A 28 9.01 5.72 9.44
CA VAL A 28 8.47 6.56 10.52
C VAL A 28 9.50 6.77 11.64
N LEU A 29 10.19 5.70 12.06
CA LEU A 29 11.12 5.72 13.19
C LEU A 29 12.57 5.97 12.78
N GLY A 30 12.97 5.57 11.55
CA GLY A 30 14.31 5.86 11.01
C GLY A 30 14.59 7.35 10.80
N SER A 31 13.56 8.20 10.91
CA SER A 31 13.71 9.66 10.97
C SER A 31 14.18 10.17 12.34
N ASN A 32 14.02 9.41 13.43
CA ASN A 32 14.12 9.95 14.79
C ASN A 32 15.15 9.26 15.68
N ASP A 33 15.48 7.98 15.47
CA ASP A 33 16.43 7.26 16.30
C ASP A 33 17.60 6.75 15.46
N GLY A 34 18.84 7.07 15.88
CA GLY A 34 20.08 6.50 15.34
C GLY A 34 20.23 4.98 15.52
N ASN A 35 19.13 4.27 15.80
CA ASN A 35 19.05 2.83 15.74
C ASN A 35 18.96 2.39 14.28
N ASN A 36 19.94 1.58 13.88
CA ASN A 36 20.15 1.09 12.52
C ASN A 36 19.06 0.07 12.14
N PHE A 37 17.81 0.52 11.98
CA PHE A 37 16.69 -0.30 11.54
C PHE A 37 16.91 -0.62 10.06
N LYS A 38 17.67 -1.69 9.80
CA LYS A 38 17.95 -2.14 8.44
C LYS A 38 16.70 -2.80 7.88
N VAL A 39 15.99 -2.06 7.02
CA VAL A 39 15.00 -2.66 6.13
C VAL A 39 15.73 -3.60 5.19
N ASP A 40 15.36 -4.87 5.21
CA ASP A 40 15.78 -5.81 4.19
C ASP A 40 14.94 -5.55 2.93
N ILE A 41 15.50 -4.76 2.02
CA ILE A 41 14.85 -4.35 0.77
C ILE A 41 14.51 -5.56 -0.11
N GLU A 42 15.30 -6.63 -0.08
CA GLU A 42 15.01 -7.85 -0.85
C GLU A 42 13.77 -8.55 -0.30
N ASN A 43 13.65 -8.69 1.02
CA ASN A 43 12.42 -9.23 1.62
C ASN A 43 11.17 -8.37 1.34
N VAL A 44 11.32 -7.05 1.23
CA VAL A 44 10.21 -6.16 0.83
C VAL A 44 9.85 -6.37 -0.65
N ARG A 45 10.84 -6.51 -1.54
CA ARG A 45 10.61 -6.83 -2.96
C ARG A 45 9.92 -8.17 -3.14
N ASP A 46 10.33 -9.19 -2.40
CA ASP A 46 9.69 -10.50 -2.41
C ASP A 46 8.24 -10.41 -1.93
N ALA A 47 7.98 -9.65 -0.86
CA ALA A 47 6.62 -9.42 -0.38
C ALA A 47 5.73 -8.75 -1.45
N LEU A 48 6.27 -7.76 -2.18
CA LEU A 48 5.56 -7.12 -3.30
C LEU A 48 5.29 -8.09 -4.46
N ALA A 49 6.26 -8.94 -4.81
CA ALA A 49 6.09 -9.95 -5.86
C ALA A 49 5.00 -10.98 -5.50
N ILE A 50 4.89 -11.36 -4.22
CA ILE A 50 3.82 -12.22 -3.74
C ILE A 50 2.46 -11.53 -3.89
N VAL A 51 2.33 -10.25 -3.49
CA VAL A 51 1.07 -9.49 -3.68
C VAL A 51 0.70 -9.39 -5.16
N GLN A 52 1.68 -9.20 -6.05
CA GLN A 52 1.45 -9.22 -7.49
C GLN A 52 0.95 -10.59 -7.98
N THR A 53 1.49 -11.67 -7.44
CA THR A 53 1.03 -13.03 -7.72
C THR A 53 -0.41 -13.24 -7.29
N TRP A 54 -0.81 -12.71 -6.12
CA TRP A 54 -2.20 -12.75 -5.68
C TRP A 54 -3.14 -12.04 -6.65
N ASN A 55 -2.67 -10.96 -7.28
CA ASN A 55 -3.47 -10.18 -8.22
C ASN A 55 -3.71 -10.98 -9.50
N TRP A 56 -2.67 -11.66 -10.00
CA TRP A 56 -2.78 -12.54 -11.18
C TRP A 56 -3.65 -13.78 -10.95
N ARG A 57 -3.76 -14.27 -9.72
CA ARG A 57 -4.66 -15.38 -9.38
C ARG A 57 -6.15 -15.02 -9.51
N GLY A 58 -6.49 -13.75 -9.74
CA GLY A 58 -7.87 -13.29 -9.93
C GLY A 58 -8.72 -13.33 -8.66
N ALA A 59 -8.12 -13.64 -7.51
CA ALA A 59 -8.80 -13.63 -6.22
C ALA A 59 -8.76 -12.21 -5.62
N LYS A 60 -9.90 -11.75 -5.09
CA LYS A 60 -10.05 -10.40 -4.50
C LYS A 60 -9.06 -10.19 -3.35
N ILE A 61 -8.03 -9.38 -3.59
CA ILE A 61 -7.10 -8.94 -2.56
C ILE A 61 -7.80 -7.88 -1.69
N PRO A 62 -7.60 -7.87 -0.36
CA PRO A 62 -8.04 -6.76 0.46
C PRO A 62 -7.43 -5.44 -0.03
N SER A 63 -8.27 -4.42 -0.22
CA SER A 63 -7.84 -3.11 -0.75
C SER A 63 -6.68 -2.51 0.05
N ALA A 64 -6.70 -2.63 1.38
CA ALA A 64 -5.62 -2.17 2.25
C ALA A 64 -4.25 -2.75 1.89
N VAL A 65 -4.19 -4.01 1.47
CA VAL A 65 -2.95 -4.69 1.05
C VAL A 65 -2.48 -4.16 -0.30
N GLU A 66 -3.41 -4.00 -1.24
CA GLU A 66 -3.12 -3.48 -2.57
C GLU A 66 -2.60 -2.04 -2.51
N ILE A 67 -3.29 -1.17 -1.75
CA ILE A 67 -2.89 0.23 -1.54
C ILE A 67 -1.52 0.27 -0.88
N SER A 68 -1.29 -0.50 0.18
CA SER A 68 0.01 -0.56 0.87
C SER A 68 1.12 -0.97 -0.09
N ALA A 69 0.92 -2.02 -0.89
CA ALA A 69 1.90 -2.46 -1.87
C ALA A 69 2.22 -1.40 -2.93
N GLN A 70 1.20 -0.67 -3.41
CA GLN A 70 1.38 0.42 -4.37
C GLN A 70 2.17 1.57 -3.77
N ILE A 71 1.85 2.00 -2.54
CA ILE A 71 2.58 3.07 -1.86
C ILE A 71 4.04 2.64 -1.62
N ILE A 72 4.28 1.45 -1.07
CA ILE A 72 5.65 0.93 -0.83
C ILE A 72 6.45 0.90 -2.14
N THR A 73 5.84 0.45 -3.24
CA THR A 73 6.49 0.42 -4.56
C THR A 73 6.91 1.82 -5.01
N ILE A 74 6.06 2.83 -4.83
CA ILE A 74 6.36 4.23 -5.16
C ILE A 74 7.50 4.75 -4.28
N PHE A 75 7.45 4.50 -2.97
CA PHE A 75 8.52 4.92 -2.04
C PHE A 75 9.85 4.27 -2.36
N LEU A 76 9.89 2.96 -2.67
CA LEU A 76 11.12 2.30 -3.08
C LEU A 76 11.71 2.93 -4.35
N ARG A 77 10.88 3.35 -5.31
CA ARG A 77 11.34 4.05 -6.52
C ARG A 77 11.96 5.41 -6.18
N ILE A 78 11.36 6.16 -5.25
CA ILE A 78 11.85 7.46 -4.78
C ILE A 78 13.18 7.29 -4.02
N CYS A 79 13.26 6.34 -3.08
CA CYS A 79 14.39 6.21 -2.16
C CYS A 79 15.60 5.46 -2.74
N LEU A 80 15.41 4.49 -3.64
CA LEU A 80 16.50 3.64 -4.15
C LEU A 80 17.09 4.11 -5.49
N ASN A 81 16.52 5.15 -6.12
CA ASN A 81 17.07 5.76 -7.34
C ASN A 81 17.50 7.23 -7.15
N PRO A 82 18.34 7.58 -6.15
CA PRO A 82 18.78 8.97 -6.01
C PRO A 82 19.72 9.41 -7.14
N GLU A 83 20.40 8.50 -7.85
CA GLU A 83 21.51 8.90 -8.76
C GLU A 83 21.42 8.38 -10.21
N LYS A 84 20.44 7.53 -10.57
CA LYS A 84 20.48 6.84 -11.89
C LYS A 84 19.51 7.31 -12.97
N ASP A 85 18.60 8.24 -12.73
CA ASP A 85 17.68 8.69 -13.79
C ASP A 85 17.00 10.04 -13.49
N TYR A 86 17.75 11.02 -12.99
CA TYR A 86 17.24 12.41 -12.83
C TYR A 86 16.71 13.02 -14.15
N LEU A 87 16.96 12.37 -15.30
CA LEU A 87 16.48 12.78 -16.62
C LEU A 87 15.28 11.96 -17.15
N ASN A 88 14.88 10.85 -16.52
CA ASN A 88 13.84 9.95 -17.07
C ASN A 88 12.72 9.54 -16.10
N GLN A 89 12.82 9.82 -14.79
CA GLN A 89 11.67 9.68 -13.89
C GLN A 89 11.04 11.05 -13.69
N ASP A 90 10.00 11.34 -14.48
CA ASP A 90 9.19 12.53 -14.33
C ASP A 90 8.57 12.52 -12.92
N GLU A 91 9.02 13.45 -12.07
CA GLU A 91 8.46 13.72 -10.75
C GLU A 91 6.92 13.84 -10.82
N GLY A 92 6.41 14.39 -11.93
CA GLY A 92 4.99 14.43 -12.26
C GLY A 92 4.36 13.05 -12.26
N VAL A 93 4.98 12.05 -12.87
CA VAL A 93 4.46 10.66 -12.92
C VAL A 93 4.44 10.01 -11.53
N LEU A 94 5.47 10.20 -10.71
CA LEU A 94 5.50 9.64 -9.35
C LEU A 94 4.47 10.32 -8.44
N ARG A 95 4.35 11.65 -8.52
CA ARG A 95 3.34 12.41 -7.79
C ARG A 95 1.92 12.03 -8.22
N LEU A 96 1.67 11.94 -9.53
CA LEU A 96 0.38 11.50 -10.07
C LEU A 96 0.07 10.07 -9.63
N SER A 97 1.06 9.18 -9.64
CA SER A 97 0.90 7.80 -9.16
C SER A 97 0.50 7.79 -7.69
N LEU A 98 1.22 8.53 -6.84
CA LEU A 98 0.90 8.60 -5.41
C LEU A 98 -0.49 9.19 -5.17
N SER A 99 -0.83 10.30 -5.85
CA SER A 99 -2.17 10.90 -5.76
C SER A 99 -3.28 9.91 -6.14
N ASN A 100 -3.10 9.17 -7.23
CA ASN A 100 -4.07 8.16 -7.66
C ASN A 100 -4.22 7.03 -6.64
N VAL A 101 -3.12 6.56 -6.04
CA VAL A 101 -3.16 5.51 -4.99
C VAL A 101 -3.90 6.00 -3.75
N VAL A 102 -3.64 7.24 -3.31
CA VAL A 102 -4.34 7.85 -2.16
C VAL A 102 -5.84 7.99 -2.44
N ILE A 103 -6.21 8.51 -3.62
CA ILE A 103 -7.61 8.64 -4.02
C ILE A 103 -8.31 7.27 -4.02
N ARG A 104 -7.68 6.25 -4.61
CA ARG A 104 -8.22 4.88 -4.59
C ARG A 104 -8.39 4.35 -3.17
N GLY A 105 -7.47 4.65 -2.26
CA GLY A 105 -7.58 4.23 -0.87
C GLY A 105 -8.75 4.86 -0.13
N VAL A 106 -8.94 6.17 -0.30
CA VAL A 106 -10.10 6.87 0.26
C VAL A 106 -11.39 6.32 -0.34
N ASN A 107 -11.47 6.21 -1.67
CA ASN A 107 -12.66 5.70 -2.35
C ASN A 107 -12.99 4.28 -1.92
N SER A 108 -12.01 3.36 -1.89
CA SER A 108 -12.26 1.98 -1.46
C SER A 108 -12.78 1.91 -0.02
N THR A 109 -12.32 2.79 0.86
CA THR A 109 -12.80 2.84 2.26
C THR A 109 -14.23 3.38 2.31
N CYS A 110 -14.52 4.44 1.56
CA CYS A 110 -15.86 5.03 1.50
C CYS A 110 -16.87 4.10 0.82
N ASP A 111 -16.47 3.38 -0.24
CA ASP A 111 -17.32 2.43 -0.96
C ASP A 111 -17.78 1.28 -0.05
N GLU A 112 -16.93 0.81 0.87
CA GLU A 112 -17.30 -0.21 1.86
C GLU A 112 -18.29 0.31 2.92
N LEU A 113 -18.32 1.63 3.15
CA LEU A 113 -19.22 2.29 4.11
C LEU A 113 -20.49 2.84 3.48
N GLN A 114 -20.59 2.75 2.15
CA GLN A 114 -21.71 3.25 1.39
C GLN A 114 -22.92 2.34 1.63
N GLU A 115 -23.97 2.92 2.21
CA GLU A 115 -25.20 2.22 2.59
C GLU A 115 -26.42 2.89 1.93
N GLY A 116 -27.36 2.07 1.44
CA GLY A 116 -28.63 2.54 0.85
C GLY A 116 -28.59 2.77 -0.67
N ALA A 117 -29.72 3.23 -1.22
CA ALA A 117 -29.90 3.40 -2.67
C ALA A 117 -29.29 4.69 -3.24
N TYR A 118 -28.91 5.64 -2.37
CA TYR A 118 -28.42 6.96 -2.78
C TYR A 118 -26.96 7.15 -2.39
N ALA A 119 -26.18 7.76 -3.30
CA ALA A 119 -24.79 8.13 -3.07
C ALA A 119 -24.67 9.10 -1.89
N GLN A 120 -23.85 8.76 -0.89
CA GLN A 120 -23.51 9.66 0.19
C GLN A 120 -22.25 10.45 -0.17
N SER A 121 -22.08 11.63 0.44
CA SER A 121 -20.87 12.43 0.22
C SER A 121 -19.64 11.73 0.79
N ILE A 122 -18.56 11.65 -0.01
CA ILE A 122 -17.26 11.10 0.41
C ILE A 122 -16.76 11.77 1.69
N ALA A 123 -16.98 13.08 1.86
CA ALA A 123 -16.56 13.79 3.06
C ALA A 123 -17.26 13.27 4.33
N ILE A 124 -18.53 12.89 4.23
CA ILE A 124 -19.31 12.32 5.35
C ILE A 124 -18.82 10.91 5.65
N LEU A 125 -18.62 10.09 4.61
CA LEU A 125 -18.14 8.72 4.74
C LEU A 125 -16.71 8.67 5.31
N ALA A 126 -15.82 9.56 4.88
CA ALA A 126 -14.47 9.68 5.39
C ALA A 126 -14.44 10.03 6.89
N VAL A 127 -15.33 10.93 7.34
CA VAL A 127 -15.49 11.23 8.76
C VAL A 127 -16.03 10.01 9.53
N LYS A 128 -17.01 9.28 8.97
CA LYS A 128 -17.54 8.03 9.57
C LYS A 128 -16.44 6.95 9.69
N ALA A 129 -15.53 6.90 8.72
CA ALA A 129 -14.37 6.01 8.70
C ALA A 129 -13.25 6.41 9.69
N GLY A 130 -13.31 7.62 10.28
CA GLY A 130 -12.24 8.15 11.11
C GLY A 130 -11.01 8.63 10.32
N LEU A 131 -11.16 8.90 9.01
CA LEU A 131 -10.08 9.46 8.21
C LEU A 131 -9.82 10.93 8.58
N PRO A 132 -8.56 11.38 8.57
CA PRO A 132 -8.21 12.78 8.81
C PRO A 132 -8.79 13.71 7.71
N ARG A 133 -9.04 14.97 8.08
CA ARG A 133 -9.54 16.02 7.17
C ARG A 133 -8.45 16.62 6.31
#